data_AF-H2YLW6-F1
#
_entry.id   AF-H2YLW6-F1
#
_cell.length_a   1.000
_cell.length_b   1.000
_cell.length_c   1.000
_cell.angle_alpha   90.00
_cell.angle_beta   90.00
_cell.angle_gamma   90.00
#
_symmetry.space_group_name_H-M   'P 1'
#
loop_
_entity.id
_entity.type
_entity.pdbx_description
1 polymer ?
#
loop_
_entity_poly.entity_id
_entity_poly.type
_entity_poly.pdbx_seq_one_letter_code
_entity_poly.pdbx_strand_id
1 'polypeptide(L)'
;MQSGKQDSTLKLSSLTAGKYRFKVEVTDQNGYGEALVNVTVLEVLRVNQPPVAVISPNTVNQVLTLPNDATVLDGSGSHDDDGIISYHWKLLQGPLQKDDAKDENILQDGQILKLENLIVGSYTYKLTVTDTDGLTNSTLAHVLVNKGIDNKPIANAGVQQLITLPQDSAVLCGNQSRDDWGIVSYEWSLSPDSVNQVVDLQGARSDCLHVSKLVVGEYKFQLVVTDKAKQTDTATVSV
;
A
#
# COMPACT_ATOMS: atom_id res chain seq x y z
N MET A 1 49.07 -20.56 3.74
CA MET A 1 49.85 -21.80 3.95
C MET A 1 49.21 -22.58 5.08
N GLN A 2 48.47 -23.64 4.79
CA GLN A 2 48.09 -24.62 5.82
C GLN A 2 49.32 -25.52 6.04
N SER A 3 49.97 -25.38 7.19
CA SER A 3 51.06 -26.27 7.60
C SER A 3 50.44 -27.60 8.03
N GLY A 4 50.61 -28.63 7.19
CA GLY A 4 50.35 -30.00 7.62
C GLY A 4 51.38 -30.38 8.67
N LYS A 5 50.92 -30.73 9.87
CA LYS A 5 51.73 -31.41 10.88
C LYS A 5 52.35 -32.68 10.28
N GLN A 6 53.50 -33.10 10.83
CA GLN A 6 54.23 -34.34 10.54
C GLN A 6 53.30 -35.56 10.54
N ASP A 7 52.63 -35.80 9.43
CA ASP A 7 51.68 -36.87 9.25
C ASP A 7 51.89 -37.40 7.83
N SER A 8 51.72 -38.71 7.62
CA SER A 8 51.99 -39.34 6.32
C SER A 8 50.99 -38.96 5.23
N THR A 9 50.05 -38.05 5.53
CA THR A 9 48.99 -37.62 4.61
C THR A 9 48.64 -36.15 4.82
N LEU A 10 48.72 -35.36 3.75
CA LEU A 10 48.26 -33.98 3.71
C LEU A 10 46.79 -33.93 3.30
N LYS A 11 45.90 -33.51 4.21
CA LYS A 11 44.49 -33.23 3.90
C LYS A 11 44.31 -31.74 3.63
N LEU A 12 43.82 -31.40 2.44
CA LEU A 12 43.54 -30.04 2.02
C LEU A 12 42.01 -29.83 2.02
N SER A 13 41.55 -28.74 2.61
CA SER A 13 40.13 -28.35 2.60
C SER A 13 40.01 -26.86 2.31
N SER A 14 38.87 -26.45 1.73
CA SER A 14 38.55 -25.03 1.48
C SER A 14 39.54 -24.31 0.54
N LEU A 15 40.13 -25.02 -0.42
CA LEU A 15 40.91 -24.37 -1.48
C LEU A 15 39.97 -23.61 -2.43
N THR A 16 40.31 -22.38 -2.77
CA THR A 16 39.63 -21.63 -3.84
C THR A 16 40.11 -22.11 -5.21
N ALA A 17 39.35 -21.83 -6.27
CA ALA A 17 39.77 -22.14 -7.64
C ALA A 17 41.15 -21.52 -7.93
N GLY A 18 42.04 -22.30 -8.55
CA GLY A 18 43.41 -21.89 -8.81
C GLY A 18 44.40 -23.03 -8.95
N LYS A 19 45.64 -22.67 -9.28
CA LYS A 19 46.76 -23.62 -9.36
C LYS A 19 47.59 -23.51 -8.09
N TYR A 20 47.70 -24.63 -7.38
CA TYR A 20 48.49 -24.76 -6.17
C TYR A 20 49.71 -25.63 -6.46
N ARG A 21 50.83 -25.27 -5.82
CA ARG A 21 52.03 -26.08 -5.80
C ARG A 21 52.40 -26.31 -4.34
N PHE A 22 52.49 -27.57 -3.97
CA PHE A 22 52.86 -28.02 -2.63
C PHE A 22 54.25 -28.64 -2.69
N LYS A 23 55.11 -28.25 -1.74
CA LYS A 23 56.39 -28.91 -1.49
C LYS A 23 56.19 -29.91 -0.37
N VAL A 24 56.58 -31.15 -0.62
CA VAL A 24 56.60 -32.23 0.38
C VAL A 24 58.07 -32.47 0.71
N GLU A 25 58.41 -32.37 1.98
CA GLU A 25 59.75 -32.63 2.51
C GLU A 25 59.65 -33.80 3.48
N VAL A 26 60.56 -34.77 3.32
CA VAL A 26 60.67 -35.95 4.20
C VAL A 26 62.09 -35.96 4.72
N THR A 27 62.25 -36.08 6.04
CA THR A 27 63.55 -36.15 6.70
C THR A 27 63.57 -37.32 7.67
N ASP A 28 64.61 -38.13 7.63
CA ASP A 28 64.89 -39.16 8.63
C ASP A 28 66.29 -38.96 9.26
N GLN A 29 66.74 -39.89 10.09
CA GLN A 29 68.03 -39.80 10.78
C GLN A 29 69.25 -39.88 9.84
N ASN A 30 69.07 -40.34 8.59
CA ASN A 30 70.13 -40.64 7.63
C ASN A 30 69.95 -39.95 6.26
N GLY A 31 68.88 -39.18 6.04
CA GLY A 31 68.61 -38.61 4.73
C GLY A 31 67.45 -37.60 4.69
N TYR A 32 67.45 -36.82 3.61
CA TYR A 32 66.46 -35.81 3.27
C TYR A 32 65.98 -36.04 1.84
N GLY A 33 64.68 -35.96 1.61
CA GLY A 33 64.06 -36.01 0.29
C GLY A 33 63.00 -34.94 0.14
N GLU A 34 62.87 -34.36 -1.06
CA GLU A 34 61.81 -33.42 -1.38
C GLU A 34 61.16 -33.74 -2.72
N ALA A 35 59.87 -33.42 -2.82
CA ALA A 35 59.10 -33.53 -4.04
C ALA A 35 58.12 -32.35 -4.16
N LEU A 36 57.77 -32.01 -5.41
CA LEU A 36 56.75 -31.02 -5.71
C LEU A 36 55.51 -31.71 -6.27
N VAL A 37 54.34 -31.32 -5.74
CA VAL A 37 53.02 -31.73 -6.24
C VAL A 37 52.27 -30.50 -6.71
N ASN A 38 51.71 -30.58 -7.92
CA ASN A 38 50.81 -29.57 -8.44
C ASN A 38 49.37 -30.04 -8.24
N VAL A 39 48.51 -29.16 -7.73
CA VAL A 39 47.07 -29.39 -7.58
C VAL A 39 46.36 -28.26 -8.29
N THR A 40 45.54 -28.58 -9.28
CA THR A 40 44.67 -27.60 -9.93
C THR A 40 43.28 -27.78 -9.35
N VAL A 41 42.79 -26.74 -8.68
CA VAL A 41 41.39 -26.64 -8.26
C VAL A 41 40.66 -25.92 -9.39
N LEU A 42 39.84 -26.66 -10.12
CA LEU A 42 39.02 -26.09 -11.19
C LEU A 42 37.94 -25.19 -10.58
N GLU A 43 37.69 -24.07 -11.26
CA GLU A 43 36.50 -23.28 -10.98
C GLU A 43 35.29 -24.10 -11.41
N VAL A 44 34.37 -24.35 -10.48
CA VAL A 44 33.06 -24.88 -10.85
C VAL A 44 32.34 -23.73 -11.54
N LEU A 45 32.21 -23.81 -12.87
CA LEU A 45 31.36 -22.88 -13.59
C LEU A 45 29.95 -23.01 -13.02
N ARG A 46 29.47 -21.98 -12.33
CA ARG A 46 28.09 -21.93 -11.89
C ARG A 46 27.21 -21.87 -13.14
N VAL A 47 26.23 -22.77 -13.20
CA VAL A 47 25.17 -22.70 -14.21
C VAL A 47 24.05 -21.89 -13.58
N ASN A 48 23.92 -20.64 -14.00
CA ASN A 48 22.87 -19.74 -13.50
C ASN A 48 21.48 -20.29 -13.85
N GLN A 49 20.52 -20.15 -12.93
CA GLN A 49 19.12 -20.51 -13.15
C GLN A 49 18.29 -19.24 -13.30
N PRO A 50 17.17 -19.25 -14.05
CA PRO A 50 16.28 -18.10 -14.07
C PRO A 50 15.70 -17.82 -12.67
N PRO A 51 15.36 -16.55 -12.38
CA PRO A 51 14.80 -16.17 -11.09
C PRO A 51 13.43 -16.83 -10.85
N VAL A 52 12.97 -16.81 -9.60
CA VAL A 52 11.62 -17.25 -9.22
C VAL A 52 10.81 -16.03 -8.79
N ALA A 53 9.83 -15.65 -9.61
CA ALA A 53 8.92 -14.54 -9.31
C ALA A 53 7.88 -14.97 -8.27
N VAL A 54 7.77 -14.23 -7.16
CA VAL A 54 6.79 -14.48 -6.09
C VAL A 54 6.08 -13.19 -5.75
N ILE A 55 4.74 -13.22 -5.68
CA ILE A 55 3.91 -12.10 -5.24
C ILE A 55 3.19 -12.47 -3.95
N SER A 56 3.19 -11.56 -2.99
CA SER A 56 2.36 -11.58 -1.79
C SER A 56 1.29 -10.49 -1.85
N PRO A 57 0.06 -10.75 -1.36
CA PRO A 57 -0.40 -12.01 -0.78
C PRO A 57 -0.56 -13.13 -1.82
N ASN A 58 -0.14 -14.35 -1.46
CA ASN A 58 -0.24 -15.54 -2.32
C ASN A 58 -1.64 -16.18 -2.21
N THR A 59 -2.65 -15.41 -2.57
CA THR A 59 -4.07 -15.83 -2.60
C THR A 59 -4.55 -15.89 -4.04
N VAL A 60 -5.51 -16.79 -4.32
CA VAL A 60 -6.12 -16.90 -5.66
C VAL A 60 -6.62 -15.55 -6.17
N ASN A 61 -7.32 -14.80 -5.30
CA ASN A 61 -7.71 -13.41 -5.51
C ASN A 61 -7.54 -12.63 -4.21
N GLN A 62 -6.91 -11.46 -4.29
CA GLN A 62 -7.01 -10.47 -3.23
C GLN A 62 -8.34 -9.72 -3.37
N VAL A 63 -9.22 -9.84 -2.38
CA VAL A 63 -10.56 -9.26 -2.45
C VAL A 63 -10.62 -7.94 -1.68
N LEU A 64 -11.08 -6.89 -2.35
CA LEU A 64 -11.43 -5.60 -1.79
C LEU A 64 -12.94 -5.38 -1.87
N THR A 65 -13.49 -4.58 -0.96
CA THR A 65 -14.89 -4.17 -0.98
C THR A 65 -14.94 -2.68 -0.69
N LEU A 66 -15.61 -1.92 -1.55
CA LEU A 66 -15.75 -0.47 -1.38
C LEU A 66 -16.36 -0.15 0.01
N PRO A 67 -15.93 0.96 0.65
CA PRO A 67 -15.09 2.01 0.12
C PRO A 67 -13.58 1.74 0.19
N ASN A 68 -13.14 0.55 0.64
CA ASN A 68 -11.74 0.18 0.57
C ASN A 68 -11.35 -0.15 -0.88
N ASP A 69 -10.60 0.76 -1.51
CA ASP A 69 -10.23 0.74 -2.93
C ASP A 69 -8.71 0.74 -3.15
N ALA A 70 -7.94 0.49 -2.09
CA ALA A 70 -6.50 0.49 -2.12
C ALA A 70 -5.93 -0.84 -1.62
N THR A 71 -4.81 -1.24 -2.23
CA THR A 71 -4.07 -2.43 -1.82
C THR A 71 -2.61 -2.36 -2.25
N VAL A 72 -1.81 -3.31 -1.77
CA VAL A 72 -0.40 -3.47 -2.13
C VAL A 72 -0.15 -4.89 -2.59
N LEU A 73 0.62 -5.02 -3.66
CA LEU A 73 1.21 -6.28 -4.11
C LEU A 73 2.73 -6.22 -3.85
N ASP A 74 3.25 -7.25 -3.21
CA ASP A 74 4.63 -7.31 -2.75
C ASP A 74 5.40 -8.43 -3.46
N GLY A 75 6.33 -8.03 -4.32
CA GLY A 75 7.23 -8.90 -5.07
C GLY A 75 8.55 -9.22 -4.36
N SER A 76 8.80 -8.68 -3.16
CA SER A 76 10.08 -8.81 -2.44
C SER A 76 10.44 -10.26 -2.06
N GLY A 77 9.47 -11.17 -2.05
CA GLY A 77 9.69 -12.61 -1.86
C GLY A 77 10.29 -13.34 -3.07
N SER A 78 10.46 -12.65 -4.20
CA SER A 78 11.13 -13.20 -5.38
C SER A 78 12.62 -13.42 -5.08
N HIS A 79 13.18 -14.51 -5.58
CA HIS A 79 14.55 -14.92 -5.29
C HIS A 79 15.22 -15.57 -6.49
N ASP A 80 16.55 -15.58 -6.47
CA ASP A 80 17.42 -16.07 -7.53
C ASP A 80 18.74 -16.55 -6.91
N ASP A 81 19.48 -17.43 -7.58
CA ASP A 81 20.77 -17.92 -7.06
C ASP A 81 21.94 -16.94 -7.29
N ASP A 82 21.82 -15.94 -8.18
CA ASP A 82 22.80 -14.85 -8.42
C ASP A 82 22.30 -13.47 -7.99
N GLY A 83 20.98 -13.33 -7.82
CA GLY A 83 20.35 -12.11 -7.34
C GLY A 83 19.53 -11.41 -8.42
N ILE A 84 18.53 -10.63 -7.97
CA ILE A 84 17.58 -9.94 -8.83
C ILE A 84 17.99 -8.48 -8.98
N ILE A 85 18.02 -7.98 -10.21
CA ILE A 85 18.39 -6.59 -10.54
C ILE A 85 17.19 -5.72 -10.93
N SER A 86 16.07 -6.30 -11.36
CA SER A 86 14.87 -5.53 -11.71
C SER A 86 13.55 -6.23 -11.40
N TYR A 87 12.52 -5.42 -11.15
CA TYR A 87 11.14 -5.81 -10.92
C TYR A 87 10.25 -4.91 -11.77
N HIS A 88 9.52 -5.51 -12.72
CA HIS A 88 8.64 -4.80 -13.64
C HIS A 88 7.20 -5.27 -13.48
N TRP A 89 6.30 -4.34 -13.21
CA TRP A 89 4.88 -4.60 -13.05
C TRP A 89 4.08 -4.16 -14.28
N LYS A 90 3.11 -4.98 -14.68
CA LYS A 90 2.22 -4.67 -15.81
C LYS A 90 0.78 -5.02 -15.48
N LEU A 91 -0.16 -4.12 -15.77
CA LEU A 91 -1.59 -4.44 -15.75
C LEU A 91 -1.96 -5.17 -17.06
N LEU A 92 -2.39 -6.43 -16.95
CA LEU A 92 -2.80 -7.23 -18.11
C LEU A 92 -4.29 -7.06 -18.42
N GLN A 93 -5.11 -6.97 -17.38
CA GLN A 93 -6.56 -6.86 -17.49
C GLN A 93 -7.10 -6.05 -16.32
N GLY A 94 -8.05 -5.16 -16.59
CA GLY A 94 -8.76 -4.37 -15.60
C GLY A 94 -10.01 -3.72 -16.21
N PRO A 95 -10.90 -3.15 -15.40
CA PRO A 95 -11.96 -2.28 -15.90
C PRO A 95 -11.34 -1.09 -16.65
N LEU A 96 -11.89 -0.73 -17.81
CA LEU A 96 -11.48 0.49 -18.53
C LEU A 96 -11.83 1.71 -17.68
N GLN A 97 -10.83 2.46 -17.18
CA GLN A 97 -11.12 3.80 -16.71
C GLN A 97 -11.35 4.69 -17.94
N LYS A 98 -12.24 5.68 -17.83
CA LYS A 98 -12.70 6.51 -18.95
C LYS A 98 -11.58 7.26 -19.69
N ASP A 99 -10.36 7.29 -19.15
CA ASP A 99 -9.20 8.00 -19.70
C ASP A 99 -8.06 7.07 -20.17
N ASP A 100 -8.18 5.73 -20.05
CA ASP A 100 -7.10 4.76 -20.31
C ASP A 100 -6.90 4.39 -21.79
N ALA A 101 -7.35 5.22 -22.72
CA ALA A 101 -7.21 4.95 -24.16
C ALA A 101 -5.80 5.27 -24.72
N LYS A 102 -4.77 5.40 -23.88
CA LYS A 102 -3.40 5.70 -24.33
C LYS A 102 -2.36 4.82 -23.62
N ASP A 103 -1.79 3.96 -24.45
CA ASP A 103 -0.46 3.35 -24.42
C ASP A 103 0.19 3.01 -23.06
N GLU A 104 0.44 1.70 -22.96
CA GLU A 104 1.34 1.00 -22.06
C GLU A 104 0.93 1.01 -20.58
N ASN A 105 0.17 -0.02 -20.21
CA ASN A 105 -0.12 -0.53 -18.85
C ASN A 105 1.13 -0.87 -17.99
N ILE A 106 2.24 -0.14 -18.16
CA ILE A 106 3.46 -0.25 -17.38
C ILE A 106 3.23 0.48 -16.06
N LEU A 107 3.40 -0.25 -14.96
CA LEU A 107 3.27 0.29 -13.62
C LEU A 107 4.67 0.63 -13.07
N GLN A 108 4.71 1.23 -11.88
CA GLN A 108 5.98 1.58 -11.25
C GLN A 108 6.87 0.34 -11.06
N ASP A 109 8.15 0.50 -11.39
CA ASP A 109 9.17 -0.50 -11.13
C ASP A 109 9.52 -0.56 -9.64
N GLY A 110 9.87 -1.76 -9.19
CA GLY A 110 10.27 -2.01 -7.82
C GLY A 110 9.57 -3.21 -7.20
N GLN A 111 10.00 -3.57 -6.00
CA GLN A 111 9.48 -4.73 -5.28
C GLN A 111 8.02 -4.56 -4.88
N ILE A 112 7.58 -3.33 -4.59
CA ILE A 112 6.26 -3.04 -4.05
C ILE A 112 5.43 -2.28 -5.08
N LEU A 113 4.28 -2.82 -5.46
CA LEU A 113 3.28 -2.15 -6.26
C LEU A 113 2.12 -1.67 -5.39
N LYS A 114 1.95 -0.35 -5.30
CA LYS A 114 0.82 0.28 -4.60
C LYS A 114 -0.31 0.54 -5.60
N LEU A 115 -1.51 0.15 -5.23
CA LEU A 115 -2.74 0.31 -6.01
C LEU A 115 -3.72 1.16 -5.21
N GLU A 116 -4.27 2.20 -5.82
CA GLU A 116 -5.18 3.17 -5.20
C GLU A 116 -6.31 3.51 -6.17
N ASN A 117 -7.45 3.99 -5.64
CA ASN A 117 -8.61 4.40 -6.43
C ASN A 117 -9.14 3.29 -7.36
N LEU A 118 -9.08 2.03 -6.92
CA LEU A 118 -9.59 0.90 -7.70
C LEU A 118 -11.12 0.93 -7.76
N ILE A 119 -11.68 0.71 -8.95
CA ILE A 119 -13.12 0.63 -9.15
C ILE A 119 -13.59 -0.82 -9.16
N VAL A 120 -14.90 -1.02 -9.01
CA VAL A 120 -15.52 -2.36 -9.01
C VAL A 120 -15.12 -3.13 -10.28
N GLY A 121 -14.57 -4.32 -10.10
CA GLY A 121 -14.13 -5.17 -11.19
C GLY A 121 -12.99 -6.12 -10.81
N SER A 122 -12.46 -6.80 -11.82
CA SER A 122 -11.33 -7.73 -11.66
C SER A 122 -10.11 -7.20 -12.37
N TYR A 123 -8.97 -7.31 -11.70
CA TYR A 123 -7.66 -6.87 -12.17
C TYR A 123 -6.70 -8.06 -12.21
N THR A 124 -5.86 -8.12 -13.23
CA THR A 124 -4.75 -9.07 -13.32
C THR A 124 -3.45 -8.32 -13.55
N TYR A 125 -2.54 -8.44 -12.61
CA TYR A 125 -1.22 -7.85 -12.63
C TYR A 125 -0.17 -8.91 -12.90
N LYS A 126 0.84 -8.56 -13.69
CA LYS A 126 2.01 -9.40 -13.95
C LYS A 126 3.25 -8.76 -13.33
N LEU A 127 3.95 -9.51 -12.50
CA LEU A 127 5.31 -9.20 -12.08
C LEU A 127 6.29 -9.94 -13.00
N THR A 128 7.30 -9.24 -13.50
CA THR A 128 8.46 -9.82 -14.18
C THR A 128 9.71 -9.45 -13.41
N VAL A 129 10.51 -10.44 -13.01
CA VAL A 129 11.80 -10.22 -12.34
C VAL A 129 12.94 -10.61 -13.26
N THR A 130 14.05 -9.87 -13.17
CA THR A 130 15.25 -10.09 -14.00
C THR A 130 16.46 -10.29 -13.08
N ASP A 131 17.26 -11.32 -13.34
CA ASP A 131 18.50 -11.58 -12.62
C ASP A 131 19.70 -10.79 -13.18
N THR A 132 20.85 -10.93 -12.54
CA THR A 132 22.14 -10.29 -12.93
C THR A 132 22.63 -10.66 -14.33
N ASP A 133 22.26 -11.85 -14.83
CA ASP A 133 22.63 -12.33 -16.17
C ASP A 133 21.57 -11.97 -17.25
N GLY A 134 20.47 -11.34 -16.85
CA GLY A 134 19.37 -10.94 -17.73
C GLY A 134 18.31 -12.02 -18.00
N LEU A 135 18.35 -13.16 -17.31
CA LEU A 135 17.26 -14.13 -17.33
C LEU A 135 16.06 -13.58 -16.58
N THR A 136 14.87 -14.00 -17.00
CA THR A 136 13.62 -13.49 -16.44
C THR A 136 12.65 -14.58 -16.07
N ASN A 137 11.80 -14.26 -15.10
CA ASN A 137 10.64 -15.05 -14.74
C ASN A 137 9.45 -14.15 -14.42
N SER A 138 8.25 -14.68 -14.52
CA SER A 138 7.05 -13.90 -14.25
C SER A 138 6.00 -14.69 -13.51
N THR A 139 5.19 -13.97 -12.73
CA THR A 139 4.01 -14.52 -12.07
C THR A 139 2.86 -13.51 -12.10
N LEU A 140 1.66 -13.98 -11.77
CA LEU A 140 0.43 -13.19 -11.83
C LEU A 140 -0.15 -12.98 -10.43
N ALA A 141 -0.79 -11.84 -10.24
CA ALA A 141 -1.64 -11.56 -9.10
C ALA A 141 -3.01 -11.07 -9.57
N HIS A 142 -4.05 -11.49 -8.87
CA HIS A 142 -5.43 -11.14 -9.18
C HIS A 142 -6.03 -10.33 -8.02
N VAL A 143 -6.67 -9.22 -8.36
CA VAL A 143 -7.39 -8.37 -7.41
C VAL A 143 -8.85 -8.28 -7.84
N LEU A 144 -9.77 -8.54 -6.91
CA LEU A 144 -11.21 -8.43 -7.14
C LEU A 144 -11.77 -7.33 -6.25
N VAL A 145 -12.38 -6.32 -6.85
CA VAL A 145 -13.02 -5.21 -6.13
C VAL A 145 -14.53 -5.37 -6.25
N ASN A 146 -15.18 -5.61 -5.11
CA ASN A 146 -16.62 -5.73 -5.00
C ASN A 146 -17.27 -4.39 -4.65
N LYS A 147 -18.51 -4.21 -5.11
CA LYS A 147 -19.35 -3.09 -4.68
C LYS A 147 -19.71 -3.28 -3.21
N GLY A 148 -19.44 -2.26 -2.39
CA GLY A 148 -19.94 -2.21 -1.01
C GLY A 148 -21.41 -1.81 -0.95
N ILE A 149 -22.02 -2.01 0.20
CA ILE A 149 -23.32 -1.40 0.53
C ILE A 149 -23.02 0.02 1.03
N ASP A 150 -23.78 0.98 0.52
CA ASP A 150 -23.65 2.40 0.82
C ASP A 150 -24.98 2.87 1.43
N ASN A 151 -24.96 3.24 2.70
CA ASN A 151 -26.15 3.69 3.41
C ASN A 151 -26.26 5.21 3.30
N LYS A 152 -27.48 5.74 3.51
CA LYS A 152 -27.63 7.20 3.62
C LYS A 152 -26.86 7.72 4.83
N PRO A 153 -26.38 8.97 4.78
CA PRO A 153 -25.77 9.58 5.94
C PRO A 153 -26.83 9.75 7.04
N ILE A 154 -26.36 9.96 8.27
CA ILE A 154 -27.19 10.27 9.43
C ILE A 154 -26.79 11.67 9.88
N ALA A 155 -27.68 12.63 9.67
CA ALA A 155 -27.52 14.01 10.09
C ALA A 155 -27.70 14.13 11.61
N ASN A 156 -26.87 14.93 12.25
CA ASN A 156 -27.03 15.30 13.65
C ASN A 156 -26.69 16.77 13.81
N ALA A 157 -27.68 17.62 14.06
CA ALA A 157 -27.52 19.07 14.20
C ALA A 157 -27.08 19.51 15.61
N GLY A 158 -26.78 18.55 16.50
CA GLY A 158 -26.48 18.80 17.90
C GLY A 158 -27.73 18.88 18.78
N VAL A 159 -27.51 19.24 20.05
CA VAL A 159 -28.58 19.42 21.03
C VAL A 159 -29.10 20.85 21.02
N GLN A 160 -30.33 21.04 21.47
CA GLN A 160 -30.92 22.36 21.66
C GLN A 160 -30.03 23.24 22.55
N GLN A 161 -29.86 24.50 22.15
CA GLN A 161 -29.15 25.51 22.94
C GLN A 161 -30.14 26.48 23.58
N LEU A 162 -29.75 27.04 24.72
CA LEU A 162 -30.47 28.10 25.39
C LEU A 162 -29.49 29.23 25.66
N ILE A 163 -29.78 30.42 25.14
CA ILE A 163 -28.98 31.62 25.37
C ILE A 163 -29.82 32.69 26.06
N THR A 164 -29.16 33.57 26.82
CA THR A 164 -29.81 34.69 27.50
C THR A 164 -29.10 35.99 27.15
N LEU A 165 -29.87 37.02 26.80
CA LEU A 165 -29.33 38.36 26.54
C LEU A 165 -28.52 38.87 27.75
N PRO A 166 -27.42 39.60 27.54
CA PRO A 166 -27.00 40.23 26.27
C PRO A 166 -26.24 39.32 25.30
N GLN A 167 -26.05 38.02 25.58
CA GLN A 167 -25.48 37.09 24.60
C GLN A 167 -26.49 36.81 23.50
N ASP A 168 -26.15 37.19 22.26
CA ASP A 168 -27.01 37.10 21.07
C ASP A 168 -26.42 36.18 19.98
N SER A 169 -25.50 35.28 20.38
CA SER A 169 -24.81 34.36 19.48
C SER A 169 -24.68 32.96 20.06
N ALA A 170 -24.64 31.98 19.16
CA ALA A 170 -24.55 30.56 19.44
C ALA A 170 -23.73 29.84 18.35
N VAL A 171 -23.22 28.65 18.66
CA VAL A 171 -22.47 27.81 17.71
C VAL A 171 -23.11 26.44 17.66
N LEU A 172 -23.62 26.06 16.50
CA LEU A 172 -24.32 24.79 16.26
C LEU A 172 -23.38 23.87 15.49
N CYS A 173 -23.07 22.70 16.04
CA CYS A 173 -22.13 21.79 15.41
C CYS A 173 -22.81 20.50 14.97
N GLY A 174 -22.63 20.21 13.69
CA GLY A 174 -23.07 19.01 12.99
C GLY A 174 -22.02 17.90 12.95
N ASN A 175 -20.90 18.08 13.64
CA ASN A 175 -19.73 17.19 13.65
C ASN A 175 -20.00 15.77 14.20
N GLN A 176 -21.18 15.52 14.77
CA GLN A 176 -21.63 14.18 15.17
C GLN A 176 -22.42 13.46 14.07
N SER A 177 -22.62 14.09 12.91
CA SER A 177 -23.18 13.44 11.73
C SER A 177 -22.23 12.34 11.25
N ARG A 178 -22.78 11.25 10.70
CA ARG A 178 -22.01 10.05 10.34
C ARG A 178 -22.46 9.48 9.02
N ASP A 179 -21.54 8.83 8.34
CA ASP A 179 -21.77 8.11 7.10
C ASP A 179 -20.72 6.98 6.98
N ASP A 180 -21.07 5.85 6.38
CA ASP A 180 -20.17 4.71 6.21
C ASP A 180 -19.12 4.95 5.11
N TRP A 181 -19.39 5.82 4.14
CA TRP A 181 -18.50 6.15 3.03
C TRP A 181 -17.91 7.57 3.11
N GLY A 182 -18.41 8.36 4.05
CA GLY A 182 -17.93 9.68 4.45
C GLY A 182 -18.83 10.82 3.94
N ILE A 183 -19.05 11.81 4.80
CA ILE A 183 -19.77 13.04 4.48
C ILE A 183 -18.85 13.98 3.68
N VAL A 184 -19.37 14.56 2.60
CA VAL A 184 -18.66 15.51 1.73
C VAL A 184 -19.17 16.94 1.84
N SER A 185 -20.39 17.14 2.33
CA SER A 185 -20.91 18.49 2.57
C SER A 185 -21.85 18.58 3.76
N TYR A 186 -21.84 19.76 4.36
CA TYR A 186 -22.78 20.23 5.38
C TYR A 186 -23.46 21.47 4.80
N GLU A 187 -24.76 21.61 4.96
CA GLU A 187 -25.50 22.81 4.58
C GLU A 187 -26.47 23.18 5.69
N TRP A 188 -26.26 24.36 6.26
CA TRP A 188 -27.10 24.93 7.29
C TRP A 188 -28.02 26.01 6.73
N SER A 189 -29.26 26.01 7.21
CA SER A 189 -30.23 27.04 6.90
C SER A 189 -31.11 27.33 8.11
N LEU A 190 -31.71 28.51 8.14
CA LEU A 190 -32.84 28.78 9.04
C LEU A 190 -34.03 27.93 8.55
N SER A 191 -34.63 27.17 9.46
CA SER A 191 -35.77 26.31 9.13
C SER A 191 -36.95 27.16 8.65
N PRO A 192 -37.76 26.66 7.70
CA PRO A 192 -39.03 27.31 7.34
C PRO A 192 -39.98 27.52 8.53
N ASP A 193 -39.80 26.78 9.62
CA ASP A 193 -40.57 26.93 10.86
C ASP A 193 -40.27 28.25 11.60
N SER A 194 -39.10 28.85 11.37
CA SER A 194 -38.64 30.12 11.96
C SER A 194 -39.00 31.34 11.09
N VAL A 195 -40.29 31.47 10.76
CA VAL A 195 -40.79 32.51 9.84
C VAL A 195 -40.53 33.93 10.40
N ASN A 196 -40.09 34.85 9.53
CA ASN A 196 -39.82 36.27 9.83
C ASN A 196 -38.67 36.56 10.82
N GLN A 197 -37.86 35.57 11.16
CA GLN A 197 -36.65 35.78 11.94
C GLN A 197 -35.47 36.11 11.02
N VAL A 198 -34.70 37.15 11.37
CA VAL A 198 -33.46 37.53 10.68
C VAL A 198 -32.29 37.19 11.59
N VAL A 199 -31.30 36.46 11.07
CA VAL A 199 -30.12 36.00 11.79
C VAL A 199 -28.92 36.02 10.85
N ASP A 200 -27.75 36.37 11.37
CA ASP A 200 -26.51 36.29 10.61
C ASP A 200 -25.94 34.86 10.71
N LEU A 201 -25.71 34.22 9.57
CA LEU A 201 -25.14 32.88 9.46
C LEU A 201 -23.69 32.95 8.94
N GLN A 202 -22.75 32.39 9.70
CA GLN A 202 -21.37 32.21 9.27
C GLN A 202 -20.98 30.74 9.36
N GLY A 203 -20.24 30.24 8.36
CA GLY A 203 -19.88 28.82 8.32
C GLY A 203 -21.02 27.88 7.90
N ALA A 204 -22.03 28.37 7.18
CA ALA A 204 -23.19 27.58 6.78
C ALA A 204 -22.88 26.36 5.89
N ARG A 205 -21.65 26.26 5.36
CA ARG A 205 -21.15 25.09 4.61
C ARG A 205 -20.06 24.31 5.35
N SER A 206 -19.97 24.48 6.66
CA SER A 206 -19.02 23.78 7.51
C SER A 206 -19.74 22.90 8.53
N ASP A 207 -18.97 22.08 9.23
CA ASP A 207 -19.45 21.23 10.31
C ASP A 207 -19.95 22.02 11.52
N CYS A 208 -19.59 23.30 11.68
CA CYS A 208 -20.15 24.18 12.70
C CYS A 208 -20.69 25.50 12.11
N LEU A 209 -21.94 25.82 12.41
CA LEU A 209 -22.60 27.07 12.09
C LEU A 209 -22.46 28.05 13.25
N HIS A 210 -21.98 29.26 12.96
CA HIS A 210 -21.99 30.38 13.88
C HIS A 210 -23.20 31.26 13.57
N VAL A 211 -24.05 31.49 14.56
CA VAL A 211 -25.23 32.34 14.46
C VAL A 211 -25.09 33.55 15.37
N SER A 212 -25.52 34.72 14.91
CA SER A 212 -25.45 35.97 15.69
C SER A 212 -26.59 36.92 15.38
N LYS A 213 -26.73 37.98 16.19
CA LYS A 213 -27.85 38.93 16.17
C LYS A 213 -29.20 38.28 16.50
N LEU A 214 -29.18 37.27 17.37
CA LEU A 214 -30.38 36.63 17.88
C LEU A 214 -31.15 37.60 18.78
N VAL A 215 -32.45 37.72 18.57
CA VAL A 215 -33.37 38.44 19.47
C VAL A 215 -34.19 37.44 20.27
N VAL A 216 -34.97 37.90 21.25
CA VAL A 216 -35.84 37.00 22.02
C VAL A 216 -36.80 36.27 21.09
N GLY A 217 -36.71 34.95 21.06
CA GLY A 217 -37.51 34.06 20.21
C GLY A 217 -36.92 32.65 20.18
N GLU A 218 -37.66 31.70 19.64
CA GLU A 218 -37.17 30.34 19.36
C GLU A 218 -36.75 30.26 17.89
N TYR A 219 -35.49 29.86 17.64
CA TYR A 219 -34.94 29.70 16.30
C TYR A 219 -34.71 28.23 16.02
N LYS A 220 -35.19 27.71 14.90
CA LYS A 220 -34.93 26.36 14.45
C LYS A 220 -34.01 26.40 13.24
N PHE A 221 -32.88 25.72 13.33
CA PHE A 221 -31.92 25.58 12.25
C PHE A 221 -31.99 24.17 11.68
N GLN A 222 -31.84 24.06 10.37
CA GLN A 222 -31.79 22.80 9.64
C GLN A 222 -30.36 22.56 9.16
N LEU A 223 -29.87 21.34 9.38
CA LEU A 223 -28.64 20.81 8.82
C LEU A 223 -29.00 19.75 7.79
N VAL A 224 -28.50 19.90 6.56
CA VAL A 224 -28.48 18.87 5.53
C VAL A 224 -27.06 18.36 5.40
N VAL A 225 -26.87 17.04 5.48
CA VAL A 225 -25.57 16.39 5.22
C VAL A 225 -25.66 15.58 3.94
N THR A 226 -24.57 15.58 3.16
CA THR A 226 -24.49 14.82 1.91
C THR A 226 -23.25 13.92 1.92
N ASP A 227 -23.41 12.67 1.50
CA ASP A 227 -22.31 11.71 1.34
C ASP A 227 -21.64 11.77 -0.04
N LYS A 228 -20.60 10.94 -0.26
CA LYS A 228 -19.90 10.84 -1.56
C LYS A 228 -20.78 10.37 -2.72
N ALA A 229 -21.80 9.56 -2.44
CA ALA A 229 -22.76 9.07 -3.43
C ALA A 229 -23.92 10.07 -3.68
N LYS A 230 -23.87 11.25 -3.07
CA LYS A 230 -24.89 12.31 -3.13
C LYS A 230 -26.21 11.93 -2.45
N GLN A 231 -26.20 10.94 -1.56
CA GLN A 231 -27.33 10.70 -0.69
C GLN A 231 -27.33 11.73 0.44
N THR A 232 -28.52 12.05 0.95
CA THR A 232 -28.69 13.10 1.94
C THR A 232 -29.55 12.67 3.11
N ASP A 233 -29.31 13.33 4.25
CA ASP A 233 -30.17 13.28 5.42
C ASP A 233 -30.25 14.67 6.07
N THR A 234 -31.27 14.87 6.90
CA THR A 234 -31.59 16.17 7.50
C THR A 234 -31.81 16.06 9.01
N ALA A 235 -31.20 16.96 9.76
CA ALA A 235 -31.45 17.15 11.19
C ALA A 235 -31.82 18.60 11.48
N THR A 236 -32.45 18.83 12.63
CA THR A 236 -32.80 20.18 13.08
C THR A 236 -32.41 20.40 14.53
N VAL A 237 -32.08 21.63 14.89
CA VAL A 237 -31.73 22.05 16.25
C VAL A 237 -32.39 23.39 16.57
N SER A 238 -32.85 23.56 17.81
CA SER A 238 -33.42 24.83 18.29
C SER A 238 -32.41 25.63 19.12
N VAL A 239 -32.52 26.95 19.08
CA VAL A 239 -31.80 27.94 19.90
C VAL A 239 -32.79 28.92 20.51
#